data_AF-A0A842SN67-F1
#
_entry.id   AF-A0A842SN67-F1
#
_cell.length_a   1.000
_cell.length_b   1.000
_cell.length_c   1.000
_cell.angle_alpha   90.00
_cell.angle_beta   90.00
_cell.angle_gamma   90.00
#
_symmetry.space_group_name_H-M   'P 1'
#
loop_
_entity.id
_entity.type
_entity.pdbx_description
1 polymer ?
#
loop_
_entity_poly.entity_id
_entity_poly.type
_entity_poly.pdbx_seq_one_letter_code
_entity_poly.pdbx_strand_id
1 'polypeptide(L)'
;MNTEVTEEKLQKYFSITKEALDAATAAEKTNEEQAADFLDMASRYYADANHFKEQGDHVLALAALNYAHGWLDAGARIGLFKVKDSRLFTVDDE
;
A
#
# COMPACT_ATOMS: atom_id res chain seq x y z
N MET A 1 -10.53 21.18 11.52
CA MET A 1 -10.11 20.11 10.60
C MET A 1 -8.70 20.44 10.16
N ASN A 2 -7.76 19.49 10.22
CA ASN A 2 -6.41 19.71 9.69
C ASN A 2 -6.49 19.59 8.16
N THR A 3 -6.34 20.69 7.45
CA THR A 3 -6.46 20.75 5.97
C THR A 3 -5.13 20.45 5.26
N GLU A 4 -4.05 20.29 6.01
CA GLU A 4 -2.70 20.11 5.49
C GLU A 4 -2.12 18.76 5.90
N VAL A 5 -1.38 18.14 4.98
CA VAL A 5 -0.61 16.92 5.23
C VAL A 5 0.81 17.32 5.56
N THR A 6 1.26 17.02 6.79
CA THR A 6 2.64 17.26 7.22
C THR A 6 3.58 16.30 6.51
N GLU A 7 4.82 16.76 6.28
CA GLU A 7 5.88 15.92 5.70
C GLU A 7 6.12 14.66 6.55
N GLU A 8 6.12 14.80 7.88
CA GLU A 8 6.27 13.67 8.80
C GLU A 8 5.17 12.60 8.60
N LYS A 9 3.91 13.03 8.47
CA LYS A 9 2.81 12.12 8.19
C LYS A 9 2.99 11.45 6.84
N LEU A 10 3.36 12.23 5.81
CA LEU A 10 3.55 11.70 4.47
C LEU A 10 4.67 10.65 4.44
N GLN A 11 5.83 10.94 5.04
CA GLN A 11 6.96 10.03 5.17
C GLN A 11 6.59 8.74 5.89
N LYS A 12 5.80 8.83 6.98
CA LYS A 12 5.29 7.65 7.69
C LYS A 12 4.48 6.75 6.76
N TYR A 13 3.57 7.30 5.96
CA TYR A 13 2.75 6.52 5.04
C TYR A 13 3.56 5.93 3.89
N PHE A 14 4.56 6.65 3.37
CA PHE A 14 5.51 6.10 2.39
C PHE A 14 6.26 4.88 2.96
N SER A 15 6.76 4.99 4.19
CA SER A 15 7.46 3.90 4.86
C SER A 15 6.57 2.67 5.02
N ILE A 16 5.39 2.83 5.60
CA ILE A 16 4.46 1.72 5.86
C ILE A 16 4.00 1.05 4.56
N THR A 17 3.65 1.85 3.54
CA THR A 17 3.20 1.31 2.25
C THR A 17 4.32 0.60 1.51
N LYS A 18 5.55 1.11 1.57
CA LYS A 18 6.70 0.44 0.96
C LYS A 18 6.98 -0.89 1.63
N GLU A 19 6.97 -0.91 2.96
CA GLU A 19 7.18 -2.11 3.75
C GLU A 19 6.13 -3.18 3.45
N ALA A 20 4.84 -2.79 3.37
CA ALA A 20 3.76 -3.69 2.99
C ALA A 20 3.91 -4.20 1.55
N LEU A 21 4.28 -3.34 0.59
CA LEU A 21 4.51 -3.74 -0.79
C LEU A 21 5.65 -4.75 -0.93
N ASP A 22 6.74 -4.55 -0.16
CA ASP A 22 7.90 -5.44 -0.18
C ASP A 22 7.64 -6.77 0.55
N ALA A 23 6.73 -6.78 1.54
CA ALA A 23 6.34 -7.98 2.27
C ALA A 23 5.29 -8.84 1.54
N ALA A 24 4.45 -8.23 0.71
CA ALA A 24 3.36 -8.92 0.03
C ALA A 24 3.88 -9.86 -1.07
N THR A 25 3.62 -11.16 -0.89
CA THR A 25 3.95 -12.21 -1.86
C THR A 25 2.73 -13.09 -2.09
N ALA A 26 2.59 -13.67 -3.29
CA ALA A 26 1.47 -14.52 -3.62
C ALA A 26 1.33 -15.70 -2.64
N ALA A 27 0.10 -15.97 -2.19
CA ALA A 27 -0.22 -17.11 -1.33
C ALA A 27 -0.14 -18.44 -2.09
N GLU A 28 0.11 -19.53 -1.36
CA GLU A 28 0.11 -20.87 -1.94
C GLU A 28 -1.29 -21.23 -2.47
N LYS A 29 -1.36 -21.76 -3.70
CA LYS A 29 -2.61 -22.16 -4.38
C LYS A 29 -3.57 -21.00 -4.66
N THR A 30 -3.09 -19.76 -4.69
CA THR A 30 -3.87 -18.59 -5.12
C THR A 30 -3.87 -18.43 -6.64
N ASN A 31 -4.64 -17.45 -7.13
CA ASN A 31 -4.52 -17.00 -8.52
C ASN A 31 -3.31 -16.04 -8.64
N GLU A 32 -2.17 -16.56 -9.12
CA GLU A 32 -0.92 -15.81 -9.25
C GLU A 32 -1.04 -14.58 -10.16
N GLU A 33 -1.82 -14.67 -11.24
CA GLU A 33 -2.05 -13.54 -12.15
C GLU A 33 -2.80 -12.41 -11.44
N GLN A 34 -3.83 -12.78 -10.66
CA GLN A 34 -4.59 -11.81 -9.88
C GLN A 34 -3.76 -11.20 -8.73
N ALA A 35 -2.93 -12.00 -8.07
CA ALA A 35 -2.00 -11.50 -7.06
C ALA A 35 -0.98 -10.52 -7.67
N ALA A 36 -0.45 -10.84 -8.85
CA ALA A 36 0.46 -9.96 -9.59
C ALA A 36 -0.23 -8.65 -10.03
N ASP A 37 -1.47 -8.71 -10.49
CA ASP A 37 -2.27 -7.53 -10.86
C ASP A 37 -2.47 -6.58 -9.66
N PHE A 38 -2.82 -7.13 -8.48
CA PHE A 38 -2.94 -6.33 -7.25
C PHE A 38 -1.61 -5.66 -6.86
N LEU A 39 -0.49 -6.39 -6.96
CA LEU A 39 0.84 -5.83 -6.67
C LEU A 39 1.26 -4.78 -7.70
N ASP A 40 0.98 -4.98 -8.99
CA ASP A 40 1.22 -3.99 -10.04
C ASP A 40 0.44 -2.71 -9.75
N MET A 41 -0.85 -2.83 -9.46
CA MET A 41 -1.70 -1.69 -9.11
C MET A 41 -1.19 -0.96 -7.87
N ALA A 42 -0.86 -1.66 -6.78
CA ALA A 42 -0.29 -1.04 -5.59
C ALA A 42 1.03 -0.32 -5.89
N SER A 43 1.90 -0.93 -6.70
CA SER A 43 3.20 -0.35 -7.08
C SER A 43 3.06 0.92 -7.93
N ARG A 44 2.10 0.96 -8.86
CA ARG A 44 1.80 2.13 -9.69
C ARG A 44 1.34 3.32 -8.86
N TYR A 45 0.43 3.10 -7.92
CA TYR A 45 -0.03 4.17 -7.03
C TYR A 45 1.06 4.61 -6.04
N TYR A 46 1.97 3.72 -5.63
CA TYR A 46 3.17 4.12 -4.90
C TYR A 46 4.10 5.02 -5.74
N ALA A 47 4.24 4.73 -7.04
CA ALA A 47 4.98 5.59 -7.97
C ALA A 47 4.29 6.95 -8.15
N ASP A 48 2.96 6.98 -8.31
CA ASP A 48 2.17 8.21 -8.38
C ASP A 48 2.34 9.05 -7.11
N ALA A 49 2.36 8.42 -5.94
CA ALA A 49 2.62 9.13 -4.69
C ALA A 49 3.97 9.84 -4.70
N ASN A 50 5.04 9.19 -5.20
CA ASN A 50 6.36 9.82 -5.33
C ASN A 50 6.30 11.02 -6.28
N HIS A 51 5.62 10.88 -7.42
CA HIS A 51 5.42 11.97 -8.36
C HIS A 51 4.72 13.18 -7.73
N PHE A 52 3.62 12.96 -6.99
CA PHE A 52 2.92 14.04 -6.31
C PHE A 52 3.76 14.68 -5.20
N LYS A 53 4.55 13.88 -4.47
CA LYS A 53 5.49 14.41 -3.47
C LYS A 53 6.55 15.32 -4.11
N GLU A 54 7.10 14.95 -5.27
CA GLU A 54 8.06 15.79 -6.01
C GLU A 54 7.43 17.10 -6.50
N GLN A 55 6.13 17.11 -6.79
CA GLN A 55 5.36 18.30 -7.15
C GLN A 55 4.95 19.16 -5.94
N GLY A 56 5.18 18.68 -4.70
CA GLY A 56 4.73 19.34 -3.47
C GLY A 56 3.24 19.15 -3.15
N ASP A 57 2.53 18.27 -3.87
CA ASP A 57 1.12 17.97 -3.62
C ASP A 57 0.99 16.83 -2.60
N HIS A 58 1.13 17.19 -1.32
CA HIS A 58 1.11 16.20 -0.23
C HIS A 58 -0.26 15.54 -0.04
N VAL A 59 -1.35 16.22 -0.42
CA VAL A 59 -2.71 15.67 -0.30
C VAL A 59 -2.90 14.57 -1.34
N LEU A 60 -2.52 14.81 -2.60
CA LEU A 60 -2.57 13.78 -3.64
C LEU A 60 -1.57 12.66 -3.38
N ALA A 61 -0.37 12.98 -2.89
CA ALA A 61 0.62 11.95 -2.51
C ALA A 61 0.06 11.02 -1.42
N LEU A 62 -0.55 11.58 -0.38
CA LEU A 62 -1.18 10.80 0.67
C LEU A 62 -2.38 9.99 0.14
N ALA A 63 -3.21 10.56 -0.74
CA ALA A 63 -4.33 9.85 -1.35
C ALA A 63 -3.86 8.64 -2.17
N ALA A 64 -2.83 8.81 -2.99
CA ALA A 64 -2.23 7.73 -3.78
C ALA A 64 -1.65 6.63 -2.88
N LEU A 65 -0.98 6.97 -1.77
CA LEU A 65 -0.50 5.98 -0.80
C LEU A 65 -1.63 5.18 -0.16
N ASN A 66 -2.71 5.84 0.25
CA ASN A 66 -3.86 5.13 0.84
C ASN A 66 -4.54 4.22 -0.19
N TYR A 67 -4.60 4.63 -1.46
CA TYR A 67 -5.16 3.78 -2.51
C TYR A 67 -4.24 2.59 -2.84
N ALA A 68 -2.92 2.78 -2.89
CA ALA A 68 -1.94 1.70 -3.00
C ALA A 68 -2.10 0.69 -1.85
N HIS A 69 -2.20 1.19 -0.61
CA HIS A 69 -2.39 0.35 0.57
C HIS A 69 -3.74 -0.38 0.56
N GLY A 70 -4.79 0.25 0.02
CA GLY A 70 -6.09 -0.38 -0.16
C GLY A 70 -6.04 -1.63 -1.05
N TRP A 71 -5.22 -1.63 -2.11
CA TRP A 71 -4.97 -2.83 -2.92
C TRP A 71 -4.25 -3.92 -2.11
N LEU A 72 -3.25 -3.54 -1.32
CA LEU A 72 -2.51 -4.47 -0.45
C LEU A 72 -3.42 -5.12 0.60
N ASP A 73 -4.21 -4.31 1.30
CA ASP A 73 -5.19 -4.76 2.28
C ASP A 73 -6.25 -5.66 1.63
N ALA A 74 -6.81 -5.26 0.49
CA ALA A 74 -7.80 -6.07 -0.20
C ALA A 74 -7.24 -7.44 -0.59
N GLY A 75 -6.04 -7.49 -1.16
CA GLY A 75 -5.36 -8.74 -1.51
C GLY A 75 -5.05 -9.61 -0.29
N ALA A 76 -4.63 -9.01 0.82
CA ALA A 76 -4.41 -9.71 2.08
C ALA A 76 -5.73 -10.32 2.63
N ARG A 77 -6.80 -9.53 2.68
CA ARG A 77 -8.13 -9.95 3.20
C ARG A 77 -8.75 -11.11 2.43
N ILE A 78 -8.58 -11.14 1.11
CA ILE A 78 -9.16 -12.20 0.27
C ILE A 78 -8.21 -13.38 0.05
N GLY A 79 -7.03 -13.38 0.69
CA GLY A 79 -6.08 -14.49 0.64
C GLY A 79 -5.25 -14.57 -0.64
N LEU A 80 -5.08 -13.46 -1.38
CA LEU A 80 -4.12 -13.41 -2.49
C LEU A 80 -2.67 -13.41 -2.00
N PHE A 81 -2.41 -12.89 -0.80
CA PHE A 81 -1.06 -12.74 -0.27
C PHE A 81 -0.77 -13.60 0.97
N LYS A 82 0.46 -14.09 1.09
CA LYS A 82 0.98 -14.79 2.27
C LYS A 82 1.50 -13.80 3.30
N VAL A 83 0.59 -13.06 3.94
CA VAL A 83 0.93 -12.02 4.92
C VAL A 83 0.20 -12.23 6.23
N LYS A 84 0.84 -11.84 7.34
CA LYS A 84 0.34 -12.04 8.72
C LYS A 84 0.72 -10.89 9.66
N ASP A 85 1.20 -9.76 9.14
CA ASP A 85 1.62 -8.62 9.95
C ASP A 85 0.45 -7.63 10.07
N SER A 86 -0.28 -7.67 11.19
CA SER A 86 -1.44 -6.81 11.47
C SER A 86 -1.11 -5.32 11.60
N ARG A 87 0.17 -4.97 11.74
CA ARG A 87 0.64 -3.58 11.69
C ARG A 87 0.70 -3.07 10.25
N LEU A 88 0.95 -3.95 9.28
CA LEU A 88 1.08 -3.61 7.86
C LEU A 88 -0.16 -3.90 7.02
N PHE A 89 -1.01 -4.84 7.45
CA PHE A 89 -2.19 -5.24 6.69
C PHE A 89 -3.38 -5.40 7.62
N THR A 90 -4.58 -5.32 7.06
CA THR A 90 -5.86 -5.54 7.76
C THR A 90 -6.12 -7.04 7.99
N VAL A 91 -5.17 -7.75 8.58
CA VAL A 91 -5.23 -9.19 8.90
C VAL A 91 -4.97 -9.42 10.38
N ASP A 92 -5.32 -10.60 10.88
CA ASP A 92 -5.00 -11.00 12.24
C ASP A 92 -3.59 -11.63 12.30
N ASP A 93 -2.87 -11.40 13.39
CA ASP A 93 -1.58 -12.05 13.67
C ASP A 93 -1.84 -13.51 14.11
N GLU A 94 -1.86 -14.47 13.18
CA GLU A 94 -1.94 -15.92 13.48
C GLU A 94 -0.59 -16.65 13.41
#